data_AF-A0A2W6CKD1-F1
#
_entry.id   AF-A0A2W6CKD1-F1
#
_cell.length_a   1.000
_cell.length_b   1.000
_cell.length_c   1.000
_cell.angle_alpha   90.00
_cell.angle_beta   90.00
_cell.angle_gamma   90.00
#
_symmetry.space_group_name_H-M   'P 1'
#
loop_
_entity.id
_entity.type
_entity.pdbx_description
1 polymer ?
#
loop_
_entity_poly.entity_id
_entity_poly.type
_entity_poly.pdbx_seq_one_letter_code
_entity_poly.pdbx_strand_id
1 'polypeptide(L)'
;MPALWDLVIGVENRVHAFLVRYSIGALRTTVGVVFFAFGMLKYFPGVSPAQNIVEATTHILFFGLVSGRLAVVGTATLECLIGLLLMSGRGLRVALYLLIGELLGILSPIALLTARLFSGPHHAPTLEGQYVLKDIVLVTAAMVVAAGSFRGGRMVREEPAPAPAVALGRSDSVEARRRLEVVLSAIGGGRSVQDVCQEQGISESTYHAWRDTALDAAAEALEAHPVAS
;
A
#
# COMPACT_ATOMS: atom_id res chain seq x y z
N MET A 1 -28.98 6.12 17.20
CA MET A 1 -27.83 6.55 16.39
C MET A 1 -26.48 5.93 16.78
N PRO A 2 -26.11 5.68 18.06
CA PRO A 2 -24.79 5.08 18.38
C PRO A 2 -24.61 3.65 17.85
N ALA A 3 -25.63 2.79 17.94
CA ALA A 3 -25.56 1.42 17.43
C ALA A 3 -25.27 1.28 15.92
N LEU A 4 -25.60 2.30 15.12
CA LEU A 4 -25.34 2.30 13.68
C LEU A 4 -23.87 2.64 13.39
N TRP A 5 -23.27 3.51 14.21
CA TRP A 5 -21.84 3.84 14.15
C TRP A 5 -20.97 2.68 14.61
N ASP A 6 -21.33 1.99 15.68
CA ASP A 6 -20.60 0.80 16.16
C ASP A 6 -20.58 -0.32 15.10
N LEU A 7 -21.70 -0.50 14.40
CA LEU A 7 -21.81 -1.47 13.31
C LEU A 7 -20.93 -1.06 12.11
N VAL A 8 -20.92 0.22 11.74
CA VAL A 8 -20.07 0.74 10.65
C VAL A 8 -18.59 0.54 10.99
N ILE A 9 -18.16 0.92 12.18
CA ILE A 9 -16.78 0.75 12.65
C ILE A 9 -16.39 -0.74 12.70
N GLY A 10 -17.30 -1.61 13.16
CA GLY A 10 -17.09 -3.05 13.17
C GLY A 10 -16.97 -3.67 11.78
N VAL A 11 -17.69 -3.14 10.78
CA VAL A 11 -17.55 -3.55 9.38
C VAL A 11 -16.24 -3.04 8.80
N GLU A 12 -15.92 -1.77 9.01
CA GLU A 12 -14.69 -1.14 8.52
C GLU A 12 -13.44 -1.88 9.01
N ASN A 13 -13.38 -2.20 10.30
CA ASN A 13 -12.29 -2.97 10.89
C ASN A 13 -12.13 -4.36 10.24
N ARG A 14 -13.24 -5.05 9.94
CA ARG A 14 -13.23 -6.36 9.28
C ARG A 14 -12.75 -6.26 7.83
N VAL A 15 -13.24 -5.27 7.09
CA VAL A 15 -12.82 -5.00 5.71
C VAL A 15 -11.33 -4.67 5.67
N HIS A 16 -10.88 -3.77 6.55
CA HIS A 16 -9.47 -3.39 6.64
C HIS A 16 -8.58 -4.60 6.95
N ALA A 17 -8.94 -5.43 7.94
CA ALA A 17 -8.19 -6.64 8.27
C ALA A 17 -8.12 -7.63 7.10
N PHE A 18 -9.21 -7.76 6.33
CA PHE A 18 -9.24 -8.56 5.12
C PHE A 18 -8.29 -8.01 4.04
N LEU A 19 -8.34 -6.69 3.78
CA LEU A 19 -7.49 -6.03 2.79
C LEU A 19 -6.01 -6.16 3.13
N VAL A 20 -5.62 -5.90 4.38
CA VAL A 20 -4.24 -6.04 4.87
C VAL A 20 -3.72 -7.47 4.65
N ARG A 21 -4.57 -8.47 4.88
CA ARG A 21 -4.18 -9.89 4.78
C ARG A 21 -4.05 -10.40 3.34
N TYR A 22 -4.94 -9.99 2.44
CA TYR A 22 -5.07 -10.65 1.13
C TYR A 22 -4.62 -9.80 -0.07
N SER A 23 -4.56 -8.47 0.02
CA SER A 23 -4.33 -7.58 -1.13
C SER A 23 -3.01 -7.85 -1.86
N ILE A 24 -1.87 -7.98 -1.17
CA ILE A 24 -0.57 -8.22 -1.82
C ILE A 24 -0.56 -9.60 -2.50
N GLY A 25 -1.10 -10.63 -1.84
CA GLY A 25 -1.18 -11.97 -2.39
C GLY A 25 -2.08 -12.03 -3.63
N ALA A 26 -3.23 -11.35 -3.57
CA ALA A 26 -4.15 -11.21 -4.69
C ALA A 26 -3.51 -10.45 -5.86
N LEU A 27 -2.90 -9.29 -5.59
CA LEU A 27 -2.20 -8.48 -6.59
C LEU A 27 -1.14 -9.30 -7.34
N ARG A 28 -0.25 -9.97 -6.60
CA ARG A 28 0.78 -10.86 -7.18
C ARG A 28 0.17 -11.93 -8.08
N THR A 29 -0.88 -12.60 -7.60
CA THR A 29 -1.50 -13.73 -8.33
C THR A 29 -2.20 -13.22 -9.59
N THR A 30 -2.95 -12.13 -9.51
CA THR A 30 -3.65 -11.54 -10.66
C THR A 30 -2.68 -11.00 -11.70
N VAL A 31 -1.60 -10.32 -11.30
CA VAL A 31 -0.53 -9.91 -12.22
C VAL A 31 0.06 -11.14 -12.90
N GLY A 32 0.36 -12.21 -12.15
CA GLY A 32 0.88 -13.45 -12.72
C GLY A 32 -0.07 -14.10 -13.74
N VAL A 33 -1.37 -14.14 -13.45
CA VAL A 33 -2.40 -14.66 -14.38
C VAL A 33 -2.43 -13.82 -15.67
N VAL A 34 -2.39 -12.50 -15.57
CA VAL A 34 -2.43 -11.60 -16.73
C VAL A 34 -1.19 -11.79 -17.61
N PHE A 35 0.01 -11.84 -17.02
CA PHE A 35 1.25 -12.11 -17.75
C PHE A 35 1.20 -13.48 -18.43
N PHE A 36 0.77 -14.53 -17.72
CA PHE A 36 0.69 -15.86 -18.29
C PHE A 36 -0.30 -15.93 -19.46
N ALA A 37 -1.48 -15.33 -19.31
CA ALA A 37 -2.51 -15.33 -20.34
C ALA A 37 -2.04 -14.55 -21.59
N PHE A 38 -1.47 -13.36 -21.42
CA PHE A 38 -0.98 -12.57 -22.55
C PHE A 38 0.25 -13.20 -23.23
N GLY A 39 1.14 -13.82 -22.46
CA GLY A 39 2.25 -14.60 -23.02
C GLY A 39 1.74 -15.76 -23.87
N MET A 40 0.73 -16.48 -23.37
CA MET A 40 0.15 -17.61 -24.11
C MET A 40 -0.47 -17.18 -25.44
N LEU A 41 -1.14 -16.02 -25.49
CA LEU A 41 -1.72 -15.49 -26.72
C LEU A 41 -0.67 -15.16 -27.79
N LYS A 42 0.55 -14.78 -27.40
CA LYS A 42 1.62 -14.41 -28.34
C LYS A 42 2.19 -15.58 -29.13
N TYR A 43 1.95 -16.82 -28.71
CA TYR A 43 2.32 -17.99 -29.53
C TYR A 43 1.45 -18.15 -30.78
N PHE A 44 0.27 -17.54 -30.80
CA PHE A 44 -0.69 -17.62 -31.91
C PHE A 44 -0.57 -16.36 -32.80
N PRO A 45 -0.08 -16.48 -34.05
CA PRO A 45 0.10 -15.34 -34.93
C PRO A 45 -1.20 -14.58 -35.18
N GLY A 46 -1.17 -13.25 -35.08
CA GLY A 46 -2.31 -12.36 -35.36
C GLY A 46 -3.35 -12.28 -34.24
N VAL A 47 -3.17 -13.02 -33.13
CA VAL A 47 -4.11 -13.01 -32.01
C VAL A 47 -3.76 -11.95 -30.97
N SER A 48 -2.46 -11.70 -30.73
CA SER A 48 -2.02 -10.72 -29.74
C SER A 48 -2.16 -9.28 -30.28
N PRO A 49 -2.93 -8.40 -29.61
CA PRO A 49 -3.02 -6.98 -30.00
C PRO A 49 -1.67 -6.27 -29.98
N ALA A 50 -0.72 -6.75 -29.19
CA ALA A 50 0.58 -6.15 -29.00
C ALA A 50 1.64 -6.64 -30.00
N GLN A 51 1.30 -7.55 -30.92
CA GLN A 51 2.30 -8.15 -31.82
C GLN A 51 3.04 -7.09 -32.65
N ASN A 52 2.31 -6.19 -33.30
CA ASN A 52 2.91 -5.19 -34.20
C ASN A 52 3.78 -4.15 -33.45
N ILE A 53 3.47 -3.88 -32.18
CA ILE A 53 4.28 -2.96 -31.38
C ILE A 53 5.54 -3.65 -30.85
N VAL A 54 5.44 -4.93 -30.43
CA VAL A 54 6.59 -5.73 -30.01
C VAL A 54 7.59 -5.90 -31.16
N GLU A 55 7.11 -6.25 -32.36
CA GLU A 55 7.98 -6.42 -33.53
C GLU A 55 8.70 -5.11 -33.90
N ALA A 56 7.98 -3.99 -33.95
CA ALA A 56 8.59 -2.69 -34.28
C ALA A 56 9.62 -2.24 -33.23
N THR A 57 9.29 -2.40 -31.95
CA THR A 57 10.16 -1.99 -30.84
C THR A 57 11.41 -2.85 -30.76
N THR A 58 11.27 -4.17 -30.89
CA THR A 58 12.44 -5.07 -30.85
C THR A 58 13.32 -4.91 -32.08
N HIS A 59 12.74 -4.64 -33.25
CA HIS A 59 13.53 -4.27 -34.42
C HIS A 59 14.42 -3.05 -34.17
N ILE A 60 13.90 -2.01 -33.48
CA ILE A 60 14.69 -0.82 -33.12
C ILE A 60 15.75 -1.16 -32.05
N LEU A 61 15.34 -1.83 -30.96
CA LEU A 61 16.22 -2.14 -29.82
C LEU A 61 17.39 -3.06 -30.19
N PHE A 62 17.16 -4.03 -31.08
CA PHE A 62 18.16 -4.99 -31.51
C PHE A 62 18.78 -4.65 -32.87
N PHE A 63 18.64 -3.41 -33.34
CA PHE A 63 19.21 -2.95 -34.63
C PHE A 63 18.87 -3.86 -35.82
N GLY A 64 17.66 -4.43 -35.83
CA GLY A 64 17.17 -5.33 -36.87
C GLY A 64 17.78 -6.75 -36.85
N LEU A 65 18.63 -7.07 -35.87
CA LEU A 65 19.31 -8.38 -35.79
C LEU A 65 18.37 -9.51 -35.36
N VAL A 66 17.29 -9.18 -34.66
CA VAL A 66 16.31 -10.15 -34.16
C VAL A 66 15.07 -10.11 -35.05
N SER A 67 14.70 -11.27 -35.62
CA SER A 67 13.46 -11.38 -36.39
C SER A 67 12.23 -11.12 -35.51
N GLY A 68 11.19 -10.47 -36.07
CA GLY A 68 9.96 -10.16 -35.34
C GLY A 68 9.33 -11.37 -34.67
N ARG A 69 9.31 -12.53 -35.35
CA ARG A 69 8.77 -13.76 -34.76
C ARG A 69 9.59 -14.27 -33.58
N LEU A 70 10.92 -14.21 -33.64
CA LEU A 70 11.77 -14.60 -32.50
C LEU A 70 11.58 -13.65 -31.32
N ALA A 71 11.43 -12.35 -31.58
CA ALA A 71 11.10 -11.38 -30.54
C ALA A 71 9.75 -11.66 -29.87
N VAL A 72 8.70 -11.93 -30.67
CA VAL A 72 7.37 -12.24 -30.16
C VAL A 72 7.37 -13.55 -29.35
N VAL A 73 8.04 -14.60 -29.83
CA VAL A 73 8.14 -15.87 -29.10
C VAL A 73 9.00 -15.74 -27.84
N GLY A 74 10.09 -14.96 -27.90
CA GLY A 74 10.94 -14.69 -26.74
C GLY A 74 10.19 -13.95 -25.64
N THR A 75 9.44 -12.91 -26.00
CA THR A 75 8.56 -12.19 -25.06
C THR A 75 7.43 -13.09 -24.54
N ALA A 76 6.79 -13.88 -25.40
CA ALA A 76 5.78 -14.87 -24.97
C ALA A 76 6.31 -15.82 -23.89
N THR A 77 7.52 -16.34 -24.09
CA THR A 77 8.16 -17.27 -23.15
C THR A 77 8.49 -16.58 -21.83
N LEU A 78 9.01 -15.36 -21.90
CA LEU A 78 9.35 -14.55 -20.73
C LEU A 78 8.10 -14.24 -19.89
N GLU A 79 7.01 -13.78 -20.54
CA GLU A 79 5.75 -13.46 -19.89
C GLU A 79 5.13 -14.68 -19.22
N CYS A 80 5.12 -15.84 -19.91
CA CYS A 80 4.64 -17.08 -19.33
C CYS A 80 5.46 -17.50 -18.10
N LEU A 81 6.80 -17.39 -18.18
CA LEU A 81 7.68 -17.73 -17.06
C LEU A 81 7.45 -16.82 -15.85
N ILE A 82 7.40 -15.50 -16.07
CA ILE A 82 7.10 -14.52 -15.02
C ILE A 82 5.73 -14.81 -14.41
N GLY A 83 4.72 -15.05 -15.26
CA GLY A 83 3.37 -15.38 -14.82
C GLY A 83 3.32 -16.59 -13.89
N LEU A 84 3.96 -17.69 -14.30
CA LEU A 84 4.02 -18.93 -13.50
C LEU A 84 4.79 -18.75 -12.18
N LEU A 85 5.90 -18.02 -12.18
CA LEU A 85 6.66 -17.75 -10.95
C LEU A 85 5.87 -16.85 -10.00
N LEU A 86 5.21 -15.81 -10.52
CA LEU A 86 4.35 -14.92 -9.75
C LEU A 86 3.14 -15.66 -9.18
N MET A 87 2.49 -16.56 -9.93
CA MET A 87 1.36 -17.35 -9.44
C MET A 87 1.80 -18.36 -8.37
N SER A 88 2.83 -19.15 -8.66
CA SER A 88 3.32 -20.20 -7.76
C SER A 88 3.94 -19.67 -6.47
N GLY A 89 4.44 -18.42 -6.49
CA GLY A 89 5.12 -17.79 -5.35
C GLY A 89 6.52 -18.36 -5.10
N ARG A 90 7.00 -19.22 -6.00
CA ARG A 90 8.34 -19.78 -5.96
C ARG A 90 9.27 -18.95 -6.83
N GLY A 91 10.49 -18.72 -6.36
CA GLY A 91 11.48 -17.93 -7.11
C GLY A 91 11.09 -16.46 -7.31
N LEU A 92 10.32 -15.87 -6.39
CA LEU A 92 9.82 -14.49 -6.50
C LEU A 92 10.91 -13.45 -6.83
N ARG A 93 12.13 -13.64 -6.30
CA ARG A 93 13.25 -12.75 -6.63
C ARG A 93 13.57 -12.76 -8.13
N VAL A 94 13.65 -13.96 -8.71
CA VAL A 94 13.89 -14.15 -10.14
C VAL A 94 12.73 -13.57 -10.94
N ALA A 95 11.48 -13.88 -10.55
CA ALA A 95 10.28 -13.34 -11.20
C ALA A 95 10.29 -11.82 -11.27
N LEU A 96 10.67 -11.15 -10.18
CA LEU A 96 10.71 -9.69 -10.09
C LEU A 96 11.85 -9.09 -10.93
N TYR A 97 13.03 -9.71 -10.97
CA TYR A 97 14.11 -9.24 -11.86
C TYR A 97 13.73 -9.37 -13.33
N LEU A 98 13.12 -10.51 -13.72
CA LEU A 98 12.61 -10.71 -15.08
C LEU A 98 11.52 -9.70 -15.41
N LEU A 99 10.57 -9.49 -14.50
CA LEU A 99 9.48 -8.51 -14.65
C LEU A 99 10.01 -7.08 -14.83
N ILE A 100 11.03 -6.67 -14.08
CA ILE A 100 11.65 -5.34 -14.25
C ILE A 100 12.25 -5.21 -15.65
N GLY A 101 13.02 -6.21 -16.11
CA GLY A 101 13.59 -6.21 -17.46
C GLY A 101 12.51 -6.15 -18.55
N GLU A 102 11.45 -6.92 -18.37
CA GLU A 102 10.31 -6.93 -19.29
C GLU A 102 9.57 -5.59 -19.31
N LEU A 103 9.29 -4.99 -18.15
CA LEU A 103 8.62 -3.68 -18.07
C LEU A 103 9.44 -2.57 -18.76
N LEU A 104 10.77 -2.61 -18.67
CA LEU A 104 11.62 -1.70 -19.44
C LEU A 104 11.46 -1.90 -20.96
N GLY A 105 11.36 -3.15 -21.40
CA GLY A 105 11.10 -3.48 -22.80
C GLY A 105 9.71 -2.99 -23.26
N ILE A 106 8.66 -3.32 -22.51
CA ILE A 106 7.26 -3.00 -22.85
C ILE A 106 6.99 -1.49 -22.82
N LEU A 107 7.66 -0.72 -21.95
CA LEU A 107 7.51 0.73 -21.85
C LEU A 107 8.45 1.52 -22.79
N SER A 108 9.49 0.89 -23.35
CA SER A 108 10.38 1.53 -24.33
C SER A 108 9.68 2.15 -25.57
N PRO A 109 8.53 1.65 -26.10
CA PRO A 109 7.82 2.29 -27.19
C PRO A 109 7.37 3.72 -26.89
N ILE A 110 7.21 4.10 -25.61
CA ILE A 110 6.86 5.46 -25.22
C ILE A 110 7.92 6.45 -25.70
N ALA A 111 9.20 6.07 -25.63
CA ALA A 111 10.32 6.88 -26.11
C ALA A 111 10.66 6.61 -27.58
N LEU A 112 10.57 5.36 -28.04
CA LEU A 112 11.02 4.95 -29.38
C LEU A 112 9.97 5.15 -30.47
N LEU A 113 8.69 5.01 -30.14
CA LEU A 113 7.56 4.99 -31.07
C LEU A 113 6.51 6.05 -30.70
N THR A 114 6.93 7.17 -30.09
CA THR A 114 6.02 8.23 -29.62
C THR A 114 5.07 8.72 -30.71
N ALA A 115 5.57 8.94 -31.92
CA ALA A 115 4.75 9.38 -33.06
C ALA A 115 3.66 8.38 -33.45
N ARG A 116 3.87 7.08 -33.21
CA ARG A 116 2.90 6.00 -33.44
C ARG A 116 1.92 5.86 -32.28
N LEU A 117 2.39 6.02 -31.04
CA LEU A 117 1.53 5.91 -29.87
C LEU A 117 0.57 7.10 -29.71
N PHE A 118 0.96 8.28 -30.17
CA PHE A 118 0.19 9.52 -30.04
C PHE A 118 -0.15 10.11 -31.41
N SER A 119 -0.56 9.25 -32.35
CA SER A 119 -0.95 9.68 -33.69
C SER A 119 -2.41 10.16 -33.71
N GLY A 120 -2.65 11.41 -34.13
CA GLY A 120 -3.99 11.96 -34.31
C GLY A 120 -4.02 13.49 -34.17
N PRO A 121 -5.14 14.16 -34.56
CA PRO A 121 -5.26 15.63 -34.57
C PRO A 121 -5.13 16.30 -33.19
N HIS A 122 -5.15 15.52 -32.10
CA HIS A 122 -4.97 16.01 -30.72
C HIS A 122 -3.81 15.32 -29.98
N HIS A 123 -2.96 14.57 -30.68
CA HIS A 123 -1.93 13.71 -30.06
C HIS A 123 -2.49 12.79 -28.97
N ALA A 124 -3.74 12.34 -29.15
CA ALA A 124 -4.37 11.39 -28.24
C ALA A 124 -3.73 10.00 -28.38
N PRO A 125 -3.68 9.20 -27.30
CA PRO A 125 -3.14 7.85 -27.37
C PRO A 125 -3.96 6.96 -28.30
N THR A 126 -3.30 6.32 -29.26
CA THR A 126 -3.88 5.25 -30.09
C THR A 126 -4.23 4.03 -29.25
N LEU A 127 -4.91 3.03 -29.82
CA LEU A 127 -5.18 1.77 -29.10
C LEU A 127 -3.89 1.09 -28.62
N GLU A 128 -2.83 1.13 -29.43
CA GLU A 128 -1.51 0.66 -29.02
C GLU A 128 -0.91 1.53 -27.91
N GLY A 129 -1.07 2.86 -28.00
CA GLY A 129 -0.64 3.81 -26.97
C GLY A 129 -1.34 3.57 -25.63
N GLN A 130 -2.64 3.34 -25.64
CA GLN A 130 -3.43 2.99 -24.45
C GLN A 130 -2.97 1.66 -23.86
N TYR A 131 -2.67 0.68 -24.72
CA TYR A 131 -2.19 -0.63 -24.30
C TYR A 131 -0.84 -0.54 -23.59
N VAL A 132 0.09 0.29 -24.08
CA VAL A 132 1.40 0.50 -23.43
C VAL A 132 1.27 1.36 -22.16
N LEU A 133 0.47 2.42 -22.20
CA LEU A 133 0.33 3.34 -21.06
C LEU A 133 -0.28 2.68 -19.83
N LYS A 134 -1.23 1.74 -20.00
CA LYS A 134 -1.79 1.00 -18.85
C LYS A 134 -0.73 0.18 -18.11
N ASP A 135 0.36 -0.22 -18.76
CA ASP A 135 1.38 -1.07 -18.15
C ASP A 135 2.24 -0.29 -17.13
N ILE A 136 2.09 1.03 -17.04
CA ILE A 136 2.61 1.83 -15.91
C ILE A 136 2.00 1.36 -14.57
N VAL A 137 0.76 0.89 -14.57
CA VAL A 137 0.12 0.28 -13.39
C VAL A 137 0.85 -1.00 -12.98
N LEU A 138 1.40 -1.75 -13.93
CA LEU A 138 2.17 -2.97 -13.63
C LEU A 138 3.51 -2.63 -12.96
N VAL A 139 4.11 -1.48 -13.25
CA VAL A 139 5.31 -1.00 -12.55
C VAL A 139 5.02 -0.80 -11.07
N THR A 140 3.95 -0.09 -10.73
CA THR A 140 3.58 0.15 -9.33
C THR A 140 3.16 -1.14 -8.64
N ALA A 141 2.44 -2.03 -9.34
CA ALA A 141 2.12 -3.36 -8.83
C ALA A 141 3.38 -4.19 -8.53
N ALA A 142 4.37 -4.17 -9.43
CA ALA A 142 5.66 -4.84 -9.24
C ALA A 142 6.39 -4.30 -8.01
N MET A 143 6.39 -2.97 -7.80
CA MET A 143 6.98 -2.35 -6.60
C MET A 143 6.31 -2.83 -5.32
N VAL A 144 4.97 -2.89 -5.28
CA VAL A 144 4.22 -3.37 -4.11
C VAL A 144 4.52 -4.84 -3.82
N VAL A 145 4.51 -5.69 -4.86
CA VAL A 145 4.84 -7.12 -4.72
C VAL A 145 6.28 -7.31 -4.27
N ALA A 146 7.22 -6.51 -4.80
CA ALA A 146 8.62 -6.52 -4.41
C ALA A 146 8.82 -6.13 -2.94
N ALA A 147 8.21 -5.04 -2.49
CA ALA A 147 8.27 -4.57 -1.11
C ALA A 147 7.76 -5.64 -0.13
N GLY A 148 6.64 -6.30 -0.47
CA GLY A 148 6.09 -7.38 0.35
C GLY A 148 6.93 -8.66 0.34
N SER A 149 7.56 -9.00 -0.78
CA SER A 149 8.22 -10.29 -0.98
C SER A 149 9.71 -10.33 -0.58
N PHE A 150 10.47 -9.24 -0.79
CA PHE A 150 11.93 -9.27 -0.61
C PHE A 150 12.38 -9.30 0.85
N ARG A 151 11.64 -8.64 1.75
CA ARG A 151 11.98 -8.51 3.19
C ARG A 151 10.83 -8.89 4.12
N GLY A 152 9.78 -9.54 3.61
CA GLY A 152 8.60 -9.86 4.39
C GLY A 152 7.84 -8.62 4.87
N GLY A 153 7.89 -7.53 4.09
CA GLY A 153 7.14 -6.32 4.38
C GLY A 153 5.66 -6.64 4.48
N ARG A 154 5.09 -6.48 5.67
CA ARG A 154 3.66 -6.65 5.90
C ARG A 154 3.04 -5.27 5.98
N MET A 155 1.87 -5.12 5.40
CA MET A 155 1.03 -4.00 5.79
C MET A 155 0.64 -4.25 7.25
N VAL A 156 1.03 -3.33 8.12
CA VAL A 156 0.71 -3.36 9.53
C VAL A 156 -0.18 -2.15 9.78
N ARG A 157 -1.27 -2.38 10.52
CA ARG A 157 -2.05 -1.27 11.04
C ARG A 157 -1.20 -0.59 12.10
N GLU A 158 -0.91 0.69 11.93
CA GLU A 158 -0.45 1.50 13.05
C GLU A 158 -1.62 1.62 14.02
N GLU A 159 -1.60 0.79 15.06
CA GLU A 159 -2.43 1.04 16.23
C GLU A 159 -1.85 2.27 16.93
N PRO A 160 -2.66 3.25 17.38
CA PRO A 160 -2.16 4.35 18.19
C PRO A 160 -1.34 3.74 19.32
N ALA A 161 -0.05 4.11 19.42
CA ALA A 161 0.83 3.57 20.44
C ALA A 161 0.13 3.72 21.81
N PRO A 162 0.05 2.66 22.64
CA PRO A 162 -0.51 2.81 23.96
C PRO A 162 0.25 3.93 24.66
N ALA A 163 -0.47 4.94 25.14
CA ALA A 163 0.13 6.05 25.87
C ALA A 163 1.07 5.45 26.92
N PRO A 164 2.31 5.97 27.07
CA PRO A 164 3.25 5.43 28.05
C PRO A 164 2.54 5.33 29.39
N ALA A 165 2.59 4.15 30.01
CA ALA A 165 1.94 3.93 31.29
C ALA A 165 2.45 4.98 32.27
N VAL A 166 1.60 5.96 32.59
CA VAL A 166 1.98 7.02 33.51
C VAL A 166 2.03 6.39 34.90
N ALA A 167 3.23 6.05 35.34
CA ALA A 167 3.47 5.62 36.71
C ALA A 167 3.25 6.83 37.62
N LEU A 168 2.02 6.98 38.11
CA LEU A 168 1.73 7.97 39.14
C LEU A 168 2.64 7.69 40.34
N GLY A 169 3.45 8.68 40.71
CA GLY A 169 4.25 8.65 41.93
C GLY A 169 3.37 8.38 43.16
N ARG A 170 3.99 8.02 44.30
CA ARG A 170 3.30 7.71 45.56
C ARG A 170 2.39 8.86 46.01
N SER A 171 1.14 8.86 45.55
CA SER A 171 0.05 9.60 46.17
C SER A 171 -0.59 8.68 47.21
N ASP A 172 -0.69 9.16 48.45
CA ASP A 172 -1.32 8.40 49.54
C ASP A 172 -2.85 8.27 49.36
N SER A 173 -3.43 9.03 48.43
CA SER A 173 -4.87 9.01 48.11
C SER A 173 -5.15 8.15 46.88
N VAL A 174 -5.76 6.99 47.11
CA VAL A 174 -6.24 6.06 46.06
C VAL A 174 -7.21 6.75 45.09
N GLU A 175 -8.05 7.65 45.60
CA GLU A 175 -9.05 8.37 44.81
C GLU A 175 -8.41 9.43 43.90
N ALA A 176 -7.42 10.18 44.40
CA ALA A 176 -6.70 11.16 43.59
C ALA A 176 -5.91 10.48 42.47
N ARG A 177 -5.28 9.34 42.79
CA ARG A 177 -4.57 8.50 41.82
C ARG A 177 -5.50 8.03 40.70
N ARG A 178 -6.67 7.50 41.06
CA ARG A 178 -7.66 7.03 40.09
C ARG A 178 -8.13 8.16 39.15
N ARG A 179 -8.44 9.34 39.68
CA ARG A 179 -8.86 10.51 38.86
C ARG A 179 -7.76 10.93 37.89
N LEU A 180 -6.51 10.95 38.35
CA LEU A 180 -5.38 11.35 37.53
C LEU A 180 -5.09 10.32 36.43
N GLU A 181 -5.21 9.02 36.72
CA GLU A 181 -5.14 7.93 35.71
C GLU A 181 -6.18 8.13 34.61
N VAL A 182 -7.43 8.45 34.98
CA VAL A 182 -8.52 8.73 34.03
C VAL A 182 -8.20 9.94 33.15
N VAL A 183 -7.75 11.04 33.73
CA VAL A 183 -7.37 12.27 32.99
C VAL A 183 -6.22 11.98 32.02
N LEU A 184 -5.17 11.31 32.48
CA LEU A 184 -3.98 11.02 31.67
C LEU A 184 -4.26 10.05 30.53
N SER A 185 -5.20 9.11 30.71
CA SER A 185 -5.56 8.14 29.66
C SER A 185 -6.16 8.80 28.40
N ALA A 186 -6.81 9.96 28.55
CA ALA A 186 -7.36 10.73 27.44
C ALA A 186 -6.38 11.82 26.93
N ILE A 187 -5.60 12.47 27.80
CA ILE A 187 -4.55 13.42 27.36
C ILE A 187 -3.46 12.72 26.53
N GLY A 188 -3.11 11.49 26.89
CA GLY A 188 -2.09 10.69 26.20
C GLY A 188 -2.44 10.27 24.77
N GLY A 189 -3.60 10.68 24.23
CA GLY A 189 -3.99 10.47 22.83
C GLY A 189 -4.46 9.05 22.50
N GLY A 190 -4.40 8.11 23.46
CA GLY A 190 -4.79 6.71 23.26
C GLY A 190 -6.31 6.46 23.28
N ARG A 191 -7.12 7.39 23.79
CA ARG A 191 -8.57 7.25 23.98
C ARG A 191 -9.29 8.59 23.84
N SER A 192 -10.53 8.59 23.33
CA SER A 192 -11.34 9.81 23.29
C SER A 192 -11.90 10.14 24.69
N VAL A 193 -12.13 11.43 24.97
CA VAL A 193 -12.74 11.89 26.24
C VAL A 193 -14.12 11.27 26.44
N GLN A 194 -14.88 11.10 25.36
CA GLN A 194 -16.22 10.53 25.39
C GLN A 194 -16.18 9.05 25.81
N ASP A 195 -15.25 8.25 25.27
CA ASP A 195 -15.08 6.84 25.64
C ASP A 195 -14.68 6.67 27.11
N VAL A 196 -13.80 7.55 27.59
CA VAL A 196 -13.34 7.54 28.98
C VAL A 196 -14.48 7.90 29.95
N CYS A 197 -15.28 8.91 29.60
CA CYS A 197 -16.43 9.32 30.40
C CYS A 197 -17.49 8.23 30.48
N GLN A 198 -17.77 7.56 29.36
CA GLN A 198 -18.75 6.47 29.30
C GLN A 198 -18.32 5.24 30.12
N GLU A 199 -17.06 4.83 30.04
CA GLU A 199 -16.55 3.66 30.78
C GLU A 199 -16.49 3.93 32.29
N GLN A 200 -16.10 5.13 32.70
CA GLN A 200 -15.97 5.49 34.11
C GLN A 200 -17.29 5.98 34.74
N GLY A 201 -18.35 6.14 33.95
CA GLY A 201 -19.65 6.61 34.42
C GLY A 201 -19.64 8.06 34.92
N ILE A 202 -18.81 8.92 34.31
CA ILE A 202 -18.66 10.34 34.69
C ILE A 202 -19.10 11.26 33.55
N SER A 203 -19.48 12.50 33.85
CA SER A 203 -19.77 13.49 32.80
C SER A 203 -18.50 14.12 32.24
N GLU A 204 -18.56 14.61 31.01
CA GLU A 204 -17.46 15.37 30.38
C GLU A 204 -17.10 16.62 31.19
N SER A 205 -18.09 17.29 31.80
CA SER A 205 -17.86 18.43 32.69
C SER A 205 -17.03 18.07 33.93
N THR A 206 -17.27 16.90 34.52
CA THR A 206 -16.48 16.39 35.65
C THR A 206 -15.07 16.03 35.21
N TYR A 207 -14.92 15.40 34.04
CA TYR A 207 -13.61 15.13 33.45
C TYR A 207 -12.81 16.42 33.21
N HIS A 208 -13.42 17.44 32.60
CA HIS A 208 -12.76 18.72 32.33
C HIS A 208 -12.34 19.42 33.63
N ALA A 209 -13.20 19.41 34.67
CA ALA A 209 -12.85 19.96 35.97
C ALA A 209 -11.62 19.26 36.60
N TRP A 210 -11.55 17.92 36.52
CA TRP A 210 -10.38 17.17 37.00
C TRP A 210 -9.12 17.44 36.18
N ARG A 211 -9.26 17.53 34.84
CA ARG A 211 -8.17 17.86 33.94
C ARG A 211 -7.58 19.23 34.27
N ASP A 212 -8.42 20.25 34.36
CA ASP A 212 -7.97 21.62 34.56
C ASP A 212 -7.28 21.75 35.94
N THR A 213 -7.88 21.16 36.99
CA THR A 213 -7.27 21.10 38.33
C THR A 213 -5.90 20.40 38.31
N ALA A 214 -5.76 19.30 37.56
CA ALA A 214 -4.51 18.55 37.47
C ALA A 214 -3.44 19.32 36.68
N LEU A 215 -3.82 20.02 35.62
CA LEU A 215 -2.91 20.83 34.81
C LEU A 215 -2.43 22.07 35.57
N ASP A 216 -3.32 22.74 36.29
CA ASP A 216 -2.98 23.90 37.12
C ASP A 216 -1.99 23.51 38.23
N ALA A 217 -2.27 22.41 38.95
CA ALA A 217 -1.36 21.92 39.98
C ALA A 217 0.00 21.47 39.41
N ALA A 218 0.02 20.89 38.21
CA ALA A 218 1.27 20.52 37.54
C ALA A 218 2.07 21.75 37.10
N ALA A 219 1.40 22.80 36.60
CA ALA A 219 2.03 24.06 36.24
C ALA A 219 2.68 24.72 37.46
N GLU A 220 1.95 24.85 38.57
CA GLU A 220 2.48 25.39 39.83
C GLU A 220 3.70 24.61 40.34
N ALA A 221 3.66 23.27 40.28
CA ALA A 221 4.76 22.42 40.74
C ALA A 221 6.02 22.56 39.89
N LEU A 222 5.86 22.73 38.57
CA LEU A 222 6.95 22.95 37.62
C LEU A 222 7.56 24.34 37.77
N GLU A 223 6.74 25.37 38.03
CA GLU A 223 7.21 26.72 38.35
C GLU A 223 8.04 26.76 39.65
N ALA A 224 7.65 25.97 40.65
CA ALA A 224 8.37 25.85 41.92
C ALA A 224 9.71 25.10 41.80
N HIS A 225 9.92 24.31 40.74
CA HIS A 225 11.13 23.53 40.49
C HIS A 225 11.66 23.80 39.08
N PRO A 226 12.14 25.03 38.79
CA PRO A 226 12.67 25.34 37.48
C PRO A 226 13.89 24.46 37.21
N VAL A 227 13.82 23.67 36.13
CA VAL A 227 14.96 22.90 35.65
C VAL A 227 16.03 23.91 35.23
N ALA A 228 17.19 23.88 35.88
CA ALA A 228 18.31 24.73 35.49
C ALA A 228 18.63 24.48 34.01
N SER A 229 18.45 25.52 33.21
CA SER A 229 18.73 25.57 31.76
C SER A 229 20.19 25.34 31.45
#